data_AF-A0AAV8VV37-F1
#
_entry.id   AF-A0AAV8VV37-F1
#
_cell.length_a   1.000
_cell.length_b   1.000
_cell.length_c   1.000
_cell.angle_alpha   90.00
_cell.angle_beta   90.00
_cell.angle_gamma   90.00
#
_symmetry.space_group_name_H-M   'P 1'
#
loop_
_entity.id
_entity.type
_entity.pdbx_description
1 polymer ?
#
loop_
_entity_poly.entity_id
_entity_poly.type
_entity_poly.pdbx_seq_one_letter_code
_entity_poly.pdbx_strand_id
1 'polypeptide(L)'
;MSGRKNRGTKRPQRPSETGILDRFSPTKFGKILPTNTKTKQDAFKCFRPGKGECLEYEISQTELKMDAGDTKINIKDTQATYIPAPPAPPRKKKKSEGLCPPMKFINEIWLEKQDALQEKYRMELKKYIKYQKLHKGLKHAKLHTFLLSMAGPEWFQELSPIQLRTVDQLQCCILLDIRDNTISNVQENIGNLGLVRRPRQRHLSKALKLCCKDAVEFLLILYQLINPKRNEYSVNDRLLLSAVVHLTMMDTLRELHVRIPSPPARKTKKENEVATRPAKKYSSPYLEPYSYTPMVPKHTGVYTNPRIQHPDSSYFDYIFSLIRRCLFPIFNRVPKIDWTKINQ
;
A
#
# COMPACT_ATOMS: atom_id res chain seq x y z
N MET A 1 -56.30 5.49 13.64
CA MET A 1 -54.98 4.85 13.69
C MET A 1 -54.13 5.39 12.54
N SER A 2 -53.31 6.41 12.77
CA SER A 2 -52.44 7.02 11.74
C SER A 2 -50.97 6.69 12.05
N GLY A 3 -50.38 5.82 11.23
CA GLY A 3 -48.98 5.42 11.36
C GLY A 3 -48.06 6.41 10.63
N ARG A 4 -47.39 7.30 11.37
CA ARG A 4 -46.29 8.13 10.85
C ARG A 4 -45.05 7.27 10.62
N LYS A 5 -44.67 7.05 9.35
CA LYS A 5 -43.38 6.44 8.97
C LYS A 5 -42.27 7.48 9.05
N ASN A 6 -41.36 7.32 10.02
CA ASN A 6 -40.11 8.08 10.15
C ASN A 6 -39.19 7.78 8.96
N ARG A 7 -38.90 8.79 8.12
CA ARG A 7 -37.82 8.75 7.12
C ARG A 7 -36.53 9.20 7.79
N GLY A 8 -35.70 8.24 8.20
CA GLY A 8 -34.34 8.50 8.68
C GLY A 8 -33.44 8.95 7.53
N THR A 9 -33.04 10.22 7.53
CA THR A 9 -32.00 10.75 6.66
C THR A 9 -30.63 10.23 7.11
N LYS A 10 -30.07 9.25 6.38
CA LYS A 10 -28.66 8.84 6.56
C LYS A 10 -27.76 9.98 6.07
N ARG A 11 -27.05 10.62 7.01
CA ARG A 11 -25.97 11.56 6.69
C ARG A 11 -24.84 10.81 5.95
N PRO A 12 -24.26 11.36 4.88
CA PRO A 12 -23.08 10.79 4.26
C PRO A 12 -21.91 10.86 5.24
N GLN A 13 -21.36 9.69 5.60
CA GLN A 13 -20.11 9.62 6.36
C GLN A 13 -19.00 10.23 5.50
N ARG A 14 -18.29 11.21 6.05
CA ARG A 14 -17.07 11.75 5.41
C ARG A 14 -16.05 10.62 5.29
N PRO A 15 -15.33 10.50 4.16
CA PRO A 15 -14.23 9.55 4.06
C PRO A 15 -13.21 9.89 5.12
N SER A 16 -12.93 8.95 6.02
CA SER A 16 -11.83 9.08 6.99
C SER A 16 -10.54 9.33 6.21
N GLU A 17 -9.75 10.29 6.69
CA GLU A 17 -8.42 10.58 6.16
C GLU A 17 -7.56 9.33 6.33
N THR A 18 -7.47 8.53 5.28
CA THR A 18 -6.49 7.44 5.20
C THR A 18 -5.12 8.07 5.31
N GLY A 19 -4.38 7.74 6.37
CA GLY A 19 -3.03 8.25 6.60
C GLY A 19 -2.14 8.01 5.39
N ILE A 20 -1.16 8.90 5.18
CA ILE A 20 -0.21 8.83 4.05
C ILE A 20 0.47 7.45 3.94
N LEU A 21 0.65 6.75 5.07
CA LEU A 21 1.24 5.42 5.16
C LEU A 21 0.30 4.28 4.70
N ASP A 22 -1.02 4.43 4.82
CA ASP A 22 -2.00 3.43 4.36
C ASP A 22 -2.10 3.33 2.84
N ARG A 23 -1.56 4.33 2.11
CA ARG A 23 -1.46 4.28 0.65
C ARG A 23 -0.38 3.32 0.15
N PHE A 24 0.55 2.93 1.02
CA PHE A 24 1.76 2.19 0.63
C PHE A 24 1.90 0.84 1.35
N SER A 25 0.93 0.40 2.15
CA SER A 25 0.99 -0.94 2.75
C SER A 25 0.71 -2.02 1.69
N PRO A 26 1.54 -3.09 1.60
CA PRO A 26 1.26 -4.25 0.76
C PRO A 26 0.11 -5.13 1.34
N THR A 27 -0.41 -4.78 2.51
CA THR A 27 -1.46 -5.48 3.28
C THR A 27 -2.88 -5.18 2.79
N LYS A 28 -3.10 -5.15 1.47
CA LYS A 28 -4.46 -5.33 0.90
C LYS A 28 -4.79 -6.80 0.63
N PHE A 29 -4.05 -7.73 1.22
CA PHE A 29 -4.47 -9.13 1.37
C PHE A 29 -5.68 -9.17 2.32
N GLY A 30 -6.90 -9.21 1.75
CA GLY A 30 -8.12 -9.38 2.54
C GLY A 30 -9.31 -8.55 2.08
N LYS A 31 -9.14 -7.58 1.16
CA LYS A 31 -10.31 -7.05 0.45
C LYS A 31 -10.76 -8.13 -0.52
N ILE A 32 -11.85 -8.83 -0.18
CA ILE A 32 -12.59 -9.68 -1.11
C ILE A 32 -12.83 -8.81 -2.34
N LEU A 33 -12.07 -9.05 -3.40
CA LEU A 33 -12.30 -8.40 -4.68
C LEU A 33 -13.73 -8.80 -5.05
N PRO A 34 -14.67 -7.86 -5.23
CA PRO A 34 -15.98 -8.21 -5.76
C PRO A 34 -15.72 -8.83 -7.13
N THR A 35 -15.86 -10.16 -7.22
CA THR A 35 -15.51 -10.95 -8.41
C THR A 35 -16.38 -10.62 -9.61
N ASN A 36 -17.39 -9.77 -9.43
CA ASN A 36 -18.22 -9.27 -10.51
C ASN A 36 -18.46 -7.75 -10.37
N THR A 37 -17.52 -6.96 -10.90
CA THR A 37 -17.70 -5.50 -11.06
C THR A 37 -18.62 -5.14 -12.23
N LYS A 38 -19.06 -6.12 -13.02
CA LYS A 38 -20.09 -5.90 -14.04
C LYS A 38 -21.42 -5.83 -13.32
N THR A 39 -21.93 -4.61 -13.15
CA THR A 39 -23.31 -4.36 -12.77
C THR A 39 -24.17 -5.22 -13.68
N LYS A 40 -24.94 -6.17 -13.12
CA LYS A 40 -25.81 -7.05 -13.91
C LYS A 40 -26.67 -6.15 -14.78
N GLN A 41 -26.46 -6.21 -16.10
CA GLN A 41 -27.25 -5.39 -17.02
C GLN A 41 -28.71 -5.83 -16.86
N ASP A 42 -29.58 -4.85 -16.62
CA ASP A 42 -31.01 -5.10 -16.45
C ASP A 42 -31.56 -5.67 -17.76
N ALA A 43 -31.83 -6.98 -17.77
CA ALA A 43 -32.28 -7.71 -18.96
C ALA A 43 -33.60 -7.16 -19.52
N PHE A 44 -34.38 -6.45 -18.69
CA PHE A 44 -35.66 -5.86 -19.08
C PHE A 44 -35.54 -4.43 -19.59
N LYS A 45 -34.33 -3.84 -19.65
CA LYS A 45 -34.16 -2.45 -20.07
C LYS A 45 -34.73 -2.19 -21.47
N CYS A 46 -34.67 -3.16 -22.37
CA CYS A 46 -35.20 -3.05 -23.74
C CYS A 46 -36.74 -3.07 -23.80
N PHE A 47 -37.42 -3.60 -22.77
CA PHE A 47 -38.88 -3.73 -22.73
C PHE A 47 -39.57 -2.59 -21.97
N ARG A 48 -38.79 -1.71 -21.31
CA ARG A 48 -39.34 -0.56 -20.60
C ARG A 48 -39.61 0.58 -21.58
N PRO A 49 -40.85 1.09 -21.64
CA PRO A 49 -41.19 2.17 -22.56
C PRO A 49 -40.49 3.48 -22.17
N GLY A 50 -40.34 4.37 -23.15
CA GLY A 50 -39.83 5.72 -22.93
C GLY A 50 -40.71 6.52 -21.96
N LYS A 51 -40.14 7.57 -21.34
CA LYS A 51 -40.90 8.42 -20.41
C LYS A 51 -42.09 9.07 -21.14
N GLY A 52 -43.30 8.65 -20.78
CA GLY A 52 -44.57 9.23 -21.27
C GLY A 52 -45.23 8.49 -22.44
N GLU A 53 -44.69 7.35 -22.87
CA GLU A 53 -45.29 6.53 -23.95
C GLU A 53 -46.43 5.64 -23.46
N CYS A 54 -46.33 5.12 -22.23
CA CYS A 54 -47.34 4.26 -21.61
C CYS A 54 -47.71 4.81 -20.23
N LEU A 55 -48.99 4.70 -19.86
CA LEU A 55 -49.46 5.03 -18.51
C LEU A 55 -49.04 3.97 -17.50
N GLU A 56 -49.22 2.71 -17.90
CA GLU A 56 -48.91 1.53 -17.12
C GLU A 56 -48.38 0.46 -18.06
N TYR A 57 -47.41 -0.32 -17.57
CA TYR A 57 -46.88 -1.46 -18.29
C TYR A 57 -46.56 -2.56 -17.29
N GLU A 58 -46.84 -3.81 -17.66
CA GLU A 58 -46.52 -4.99 -16.89
C GLU A 58 -45.62 -5.88 -17.73
N ILE A 59 -44.52 -6.38 -17.13
CA ILE A 59 -43.56 -7.26 -17.79
C ILE A 59 -43.56 -8.56 -17.00
N SER A 60 -44.01 -9.64 -17.62
CA SER A 60 -43.97 -10.98 -17.06
C SER A 60 -42.91 -11.81 -17.78
N GLN A 61 -42.15 -12.60 -17.03
CA GLN A 61 -41.19 -13.56 -17.59
C GLN A 61 -41.57 -14.95 -17.10
N THR A 62 -41.73 -15.87 -18.05
CA THR A 62 -42.02 -17.28 -17.78
C THR A 62 -40.82 -18.09 -18.22
N GLU A 63 -40.21 -18.80 -17.27
CA GLU A 63 -39.09 -19.70 -17.56
C GLU A 63 -39.62 -21.13 -17.66
N LEU A 64 -39.46 -21.74 -18.83
CA LEU A 64 -39.83 -23.13 -19.06
C LEU A 64 -38.57 -23.96 -19.26
N LYS A 65 -38.42 -24.99 -18.44
CA LYS A 65 -37.34 -25.98 -18.58
C LYS A 65 -37.94 -27.22 -19.20
N MET A 66 -37.41 -27.61 -20.36
CA MET A 66 -37.82 -28.83 -21.03
C MET A 66 -36.60 -29.70 -21.27
N ASP A 67 -36.78 -31.00 -21.06
CA ASP A 67 -35.77 -32.00 -21.36
C ASP A 67 -36.12 -32.60 -22.72
N ALA A 68 -35.24 -32.44 -23.70
CA ALA A 68 -35.35 -32.99 -25.04
C ALA A 68 -34.21 -34.01 -25.23
N GLY A 69 -34.50 -35.29 -24.95
CA GLY A 69 -33.48 -36.35 -24.90
C GLY A 69 -32.47 -36.08 -23.78
N ASP A 70 -31.18 -36.10 -24.12
CA ASP A 70 -30.09 -35.85 -23.17
C ASP A 70 -29.80 -34.35 -22.93
N THR A 71 -30.50 -33.46 -23.65
CA THR A 71 -30.28 -32.01 -23.54
C THR A 71 -31.36 -31.29 -22.75
N LYS A 72 -30.93 -30.47 -21.78
CA LYS A 72 -31.81 -29.60 -20.98
C LYS A 72 -31.90 -28.23 -21.62
N ILE A 73 -33.08 -27.88 -22.14
CA ILE A 73 -33.32 -26.60 -22.80
C ILE A 73 -34.08 -25.70 -21.82
N ASN A 74 -33.48 -24.54 -21.50
CA ASN A 74 -34.13 -23.50 -20.70
C ASN A 74 -34.63 -22.41 -21.64
N ILE A 75 -35.93 -22.36 -21.86
CA ILE A 75 -36.60 -21.32 -22.65
C ILE A 75 -37.10 -20.23 -21.70
N LYS A 76 -36.81 -18.97 -22.02
CA LYS A 76 -37.35 -17.82 -21.29
C LYS A 76 -38.27 -17.06 -22.23
N ASP A 77 -39.56 -17.11 -21.98
CA ASP A 77 -40.52 -16.26 -22.66
C ASP A 77 -40.76 -14.99 -21.83
N THR A 78 -40.75 -13.83 -22.48
CA THR A 78 -40.94 -12.53 -21.81
C THR A 78 -42.04 -11.79 -22.53
N GLN A 79 -43.17 -11.60 -21.84
CA GLN A 79 -44.34 -10.93 -22.36
C GLN A 79 -44.47 -9.57 -21.69
N ALA A 80 -44.77 -8.54 -22.47
CA ALA A 80 -44.96 -7.19 -21.97
C ALA A 80 -46.30 -6.65 -22.48
N THR A 81 -47.16 -6.23 -21.54
CA THR A 81 -48.43 -5.59 -21.83
C THR A 81 -48.29 -4.09 -21.59
N TYR A 82 -48.72 -3.30 -22.58
CA TYR A 82 -48.59 -1.85 -22.57
C TYR A 82 -49.96 -1.21 -22.64
N ILE A 83 -50.28 -0.32 -21.69
CA ILE A 83 -51.45 0.54 -21.78
C ILE A 83 -51.00 1.88 -22.37
N PRO A 84 -51.33 2.16 -23.65
CA PRO A 84 -50.87 3.36 -24.33
C PRO A 84 -51.40 4.60 -23.59
N ALA A 85 -50.53 5.59 -23.42
CA ALA A 85 -50.96 6.86 -22.86
C ALA A 85 -51.94 7.53 -23.84
N PRO A 86 -53.05 8.14 -23.36
CA PRO A 86 -53.92 8.92 -24.22
C PRO A 86 -53.07 9.99 -24.93
N PRO A 87 -53.31 10.25 -26.22
CA PRO A 87 -52.53 11.20 -26.99
C PRO A 87 -52.52 12.51 -26.23
N ALA A 88 -51.32 12.92 -25.78
CA ALA A 88 -51.18 14.15 -25.03
C ALA A 88 -51.88 15.24 -25.85
N PRO A 89 -52.80 16.03 -25.24
CA PRO A 89 -53.48 17.09 -25.96
C PRO A 89 -52.40 17.91 -26.65
N PRO A 90 -52.56 18.26 -27.95
CA PRO A 90 -51.51 18.90 -28.71
C PRO A 90 -51.06 20.07 -27.88
N ARG A 91 -49.85 19.96 -27.31
CA ARG A 91 -49.23 21.09 -26.62
C ARG A 91 -49.21 22.12 -27.71
N LYS A 92 -50.10 23.12 -27.62
CA LYS A 92 -50.04 24.32 -28.41
C LYS A 92 -48.66 24.85 -28.09
N LYS A 93 -47.67 24.47 -28.89
CA LYS A 93 -46.45 25.22 -29.03
C LYS A 93 -47.02 26.58 -29.40
N LYS A 94 -47.04 27.51 -28.44
CA LYS A 94 -47.20 28.91 -28.77
C LYS A 94 -46.09 29.14 -29.77
N LYS A 95 -46.44 29.07 -31.05
CA LYS A 95 -45.61 29.60 -32.09
C LYS A 95 -45.59 31.08 -31.77
N SER A 96 -44.54 31.53 -31.10
CA SER A 96 -44.16 32.93 -31.14
C SER A 96 -43.67 33.20 -32.56
N GLU A 97 -44.60 33.12 -33.53
CA GLU A 97 -44.45 33.74 -34.82
C GLU A 97 -44.42 35.25 -34.52
N GLY A 98 -43.22 35.84 -34.47
CA GLY A 98 -43.03 37.29 -34.39
C GLY A 98 -42.23 37.85 -33.20
N LEU A 99 -41.70 37.05 -32.28
CA LEU A 99 -40.75 37.58 -31.29
C LEU A 99 -39.34 37.52 -31.88
N CYS A 100 -38.75 38.71 -32.10
CA CYS A 100 -37.30 38.88 -32.32
C CYS A 100 -36.53 37.90 -31.41
N PRO A 101 -35.38 37.36 -31.86
CA PRO A 101 -34.51 36.57 -30.98
C PRO A 101 -34.42 37.28 -29.64
N PRO A 102 -34.64 36.59 -28.50
CA PRO A 102 -34.60 37.25 -27.20
C PRO A 102 -33.30 38.05 -27.17
N MET A 103 -33.44 39.38 -27.11
CA MET A 103 -32.32 40.30 -27.15
C MET A 103 -31.48 40.00 -25.92
N LYS A 104 -30.47 39.14 -26.07
CA LYS A 104 -29.51 38.89 -25.01
C LYS A 104 -28.79 40.20 -24.78
N PHE A 105 -28.80 40.66 -23.54
CA PHE A 105 -28.04 41.85 -23.20
C PHE A 105 -26.56 41.59 -23.52
N ILE A 106 -25.82 42.64 -23.91
CA ILE A 106 -24.39 42.56 -24.22
C ILE A 106 -23.62 41.85 -23.08
N ASN A 107 -24.05 42.07 -21.83
CA ASN A 107 -23.52 41.42 -20.64
C ASN A 107 -23.72 39.90 -20.63
N GLU A 108 -24.86 39.39 -21.08
CA GLU A 108 -25.13 37.94 -21.13
C GLU A 108 -24.26 37.27 -22.19
N ILE A 109 -24.11 37.90 -23.37
CA ILE A 109 -23.21 37.40 -24.42
C ILE A 109 -21.76 37.40 -23.93
N TRP A 110 -21.36 38.42 -23.17
CA TRP A 110 -20.02 38.49 -22.57
C TRP A 110 -19.81 37.40 -21.51
N LEU A 111 -20.79 37.15 -20.64
CA LEU A 111 -20.72 36.12 -19.60
C LEU A 111 -20.64 34.71 -20.21
N GLU A 112 -21.45 34.42 -21.24
CA GLU A 112 -21.39 33.14 -21.98
C GLU A 112 -20.01 32.92 -22.60
N LYS A 113 -19.40 33.98 -23.15
CA LYS A 113 -18.02 33.92 -23.68
C LYS A 113 -17.00 33.64 -22.56
N GLN A 114 -17.14 34.28 -21.40
CA GLN A 114 -16.28 34.02 -20.24
C GLN A 114 -16.43 32.59 -19.71
N ASP A 115 -17.66 32.09 -19.57
CA ASP A 115 -17.92 30.73 -19.09
C ASP A 115 -17.39 29.69 -20.08
N ALA A 116 -17.57 29.91 -21.38
CA ALA A 116 -17.00 29.04 -22.40
C ALA A 116 -15.46 29.01 -22.34
N LEU A 117 -14.83 30.16 -22.07
CA LEU A 117 -13.38 30.27 -21.88
C LEU A 117 -12.93 29.54 -20.60
N GLN A 118 -13.64 29.72 -19.49
CA GLN A 118 -13.37 29.03 -18.22
C GLN A 118 -13.53 27.51 -18.34
N GLU A 119 -14.55 27.04 -19.05
CA GLU A 119 -14.77 25.60 -19.23
C GLU A 119 -13.66 24.98 -20.10
N LYS A 120 -13.19 25.70 -21.13
CA LYS A 120 -11.99 25.29 -21.89
C LYS A 120 -10.78 25.16 -20.97
N TYR A 121 -10.50 26.17 -20.13
CA TYR A 121 -9.39 26.11 -19.16
C TYR A 121 -9.54 24.96 -18.17
N ARG A 122 -10.74 24.71 -17.63
CA ARG A 122 -11.01 23.58 -16.73
C ARG A 122 -10.74 22.25 -17.41
N MET A 123 -11.12 22.10 -18.67
CA MET A 123 -10.87 20.89 -19.45
C MET A 123 -9.38 20.69 -19.74
N GLU A 124 -8.65 21.73 -20.09
CA GLU A 124 -7.20 21.70 -20.28
C GLU A 124 -6.47 21.34 -18.98
N LEU A 125 -6.84 21.98 -17.86
CA LEU A 125 -6.27 21.69 -16.55
C LEU A 125 -6.52 20.23 -16.13
N LYS A 126 -7.73 19.71 -16.34
CA LYS A 126 -8.05 18.29 -16.10
C LYS A 126 -7.16 17.36 -16.93
N LYS A 127 -6.97 17.66 -18.22
CA LYS A 127 -6.07 16.89 -19.11
C LYS A 127 -4.62 16.95 -18.61
N TYR A 128 -4.13 18.14 -18.27
CA TYR A 128 -2.78 18.36 -17.76
C TYR A 128 -2.52 17.58 -16.45
N ILE A 129 -3.43 17.66 -15.48
CA ILE A 129 -3.32 16.91 -14.21
C ILE A 129 -3.29 15.40 -14.47
N LYS A 130 -4.13 14.90 -15.38
CA LYS A 130 -4.16 13.47 -15.76
C LYS A 130 -2.82 13.05 -16.37
N TYR A 131 -2.28 13.84 -17.30
CA TYR A 131 -0.98 13.61 -17.92
C TYR A 131 0.15 13.60 -16.89
N GLN A 132 0.17 14.59 -15.99
CA GLN A 132 1.19 14.70 -14.95
C GLN A 132 1.18 13.49 -13.99
N LYS A 133 -0.01 13.01 -13.60
CA LYS A 133 -0.15 11.80 -12.76
C LYS A 133 0.39 10.56 -13.46
N LEU A 134 0.04 10.38 -14.74
CA LEU A 134 0.54 9.27 -15.54
C LEU A 134 2.06 9.34 -15.67
N HIS A 135 2.60 10.51 -15.98
CA HIS A 135 4.03 10.72 -16.13
C HIS A 135 4.81 10.48 -14.83
N LYS A 136 4.27 10.93 -13.68
CA LYS A 136 4.83 10.59 -12.36
C LYS A 136 4.81 9.08 -12.12
N GLY A 137 3.68 8.41 -12.41
CA GLY A 137 3.56 6.95 -12.30
C GLY A 137 4.61 6.20 -13.14
N LEU A 138 4.80 6.62 -14.39
CA LEU A 138 5.83 6.04 -15.27
C LEU A 138 7.26 6.29 -14.74
N LYS A 139 7.55 7.50 -14.25
CA LYS A 139 8.85 7.81 -13.63
C LYS A 139 9.14 6.90 -12.43
N HIS A 140 8.15 6.71 -11.55
CA HIS A 140 8.28 5.80 -10.41
C HIS A 140 8.46 4.35 -10.82
N ALA A 141 7.71 3.88 -11.83
CA ALA A 141 7.86 2.52 -12.35
C ALA A 141 9.25 2.28 -12.95
N LYS A 142 9.76 3.23 -13.75
CA LYS A 142 11.12 3.19 -14.32
C LYS A 142 12.21 3.18 -13.24
N LEU A 143 12.06 4.04 -12.23
CA LEU A 143 12.99 4.08 -11.10
C LEU A 143 12.95 2.77 -10.31
N HIS A 144 11.77 2.19 -10.09
CA HIS A 144 11.63 0.90 -9.42
C HIS A 144 12.30 -0.23 -10.22
N THR A 145 12.07 -0.32 -11.53
CA THR A 145 12.75 -1.32 -12.37
C THR A 145 14.26 -1.11 -12.41
N PHE A 146 14.71 0.14 -12.41
CA PHE A 146 16.14 0.46 -12.34
C PHE A 146 16.75 0.02 -11.00
N LEU A 147 16.10 0.33 -9.88
CA LEU A 147 16.56 -0.10 -8.56
C LEU A 147 16.59 -1.63 -8.45
N LEU A 148 15.59 -2.33 -8.98
CA LEU A 148 15.60 -3.79 -9.04
C LEU A 148 16.76 -4.33 -9.87
N SER A 149 17.12 -3.68 -10.99
CA SER A 149 18.28 -4.08 -11.80
C SER A 149 19.62 -3.88 -11.08
N MET A 150 19.68 -2.96 -10.11
CA MET A 150 20.87 -2.75 -9.29
C MET A 150 20.92 -3.65 -8.05
N ALA A 151 19.77 -4.13 -7.58
CA ALA A 151 19.64 -4.86 -6.32
C ALA A 151 20.20 -6.29 -6.36
N GLY A 152 20.47 -6.84 -7.55
CA GLY A 152 21.11 -8.14 -7.71
C GLY A 152 20.69 -8.87 -8.98
N PRO A 153 21.10 -10.15 -9.12
CA PRO A 153 20.65 -10.99 -10.21
C PRO A 153 19.14 -11.16 -10.19
N GLU A 154 18.51 -11.27 -11.36
CA GLU A 154 17.05 -11.43 -11.46
C GLU A 154 16.54 -12.70 -10.78
N TRP A 155 17.39 -13.74 -10.67
CA TRP A 155 17.05 -14.98 -10.01
C TRP A 155 17.15 -14.91 -8.47
N PHE A 156 17.84 -13.92 -7.90
CA PHE A 156 18.06 -13.84 -6.46
C PHE A 156 16.90 -13.13 -5.76
N GLN A 157 16.50 -13.68 -4.61
CA GLN A 157 15.48 -13.10 -3.75
C GLN A 157 15.89 -13.29 -2.30
N GLU A 158 15.89 -12.20 -1.53
CA GLU A 158 16.18 -12.26 -0.10
C GLU A 158 15.10 -13.08 0.63
N LEU A 159 15.54 -14.05 1.44
CA LEU A 159 14.68 -14.92 2.22
C LEU A 159 14.34 -14.27 3.57
N SER A 160 13.08 -14.41 3.99
CA SER A 160 12.63 -14.01 5.32
C SER A 160 13.35 -14.82 6.42
N PRO A 161 13.55 -14.26 7.63
CA PRO A 161 14.14 -15.01 8.75
C PRO A 161 13.46 -16.34 9.07
N ILE A 162 12.15 -16.45 8.84
CA ILE A 162 11.40 -17.71 9.02
C ILE A 162 11.80 -18.72 7.94
N GLN A 163 11.90 -18.26 6.69
CA GLN A 163 12.34 -19.08 5.55
C GLN A 163 13.78 -19.56 5.74
N LEU A 164 14.68 -18.70 6.24
CA LEU A 164 16.07 -19.08 6.55
C LEU A 164 16.10 -20.26 7.54
N ARG A 165 15.37 -20.18 8.65
CA ARG A 165 15.28 -21.27 9.62
C ARG A 165 14.71 -22.55 9.01
N THR A 166 13.73 -22.42 8.11
CA THR A 166 13.16 -23.57 7.39
C THR A 166 14.21 -24.23 6.49
N VAL A 167 15.01 -23.44 5.78
CA VAL A 167 16.14 -23.93 4.96
C VAL A 167 17.19 -24.61 5.82
N ASP A 168 17.56 -24.03 6.98
CA ASP A 168 18.52 -24.64 7.91
C ASP A 168 18.02 -26.01 8.44
N GLN A 169 16.71 -26.15 8.64
CA GLN A 169 16.07 -27.40 9.08
C GLN A 169 15.94 -28.46 7.97
N LEU A 170 16.08 -28.06 6.69
CA LEU A 170 15.84 -28.94 5.55
C LEU A 170 16.72 -30.20 5.58
N GLN A 171 17.99 -30.03 5.96
CA GLN A 171 18.95 -31.13 6.09
C GLN A 171 18.44 -32.21 7.08
N CYS A 172 17.93 -31.78 8.24
CA CYS A 172 17.36 -32.69 9.23
C CYS A 172 16.10 -33.39 8.70
N CYS A 173 15.21 -32.65 8.03
CA CYS A 173 14.00 -33.23 7.43
C CYS A 173 14.34 -34.30 6.38
N ILE A 174 15.33 -34.05 5.52
CA ILE A 174 15.80 -35.02 4.52
C ILE A 174 16.30 -36.29 5.19
N LEU A 175 17.12 -36.17 6.23
CA LEU A 175 17.67 -37.34 6.94
C LEU A 175 16.58 -38.17 7.62
N LEU A 176 15.57 -37.54 8.22
CA LEU A 176 14.42 -38.22 8.83
C LEU A 176 13.57 -38.95 7.78
N ASP A 177 13.24 -38.26 6.68
CA ASP A 177 12.43 -38.84 5.60
C ASP A 177 13.14 -40.01 4.90
N ILE A 178 14.46 -39.93 4.71
CA ILE A 178 15.27 -41.05 4.20
C ILE A 178 15.26 -42.24 5.18
N ARG A 179 15.39 -41.98 6.48
CA ARG A 179 15.37 -43.03 7.52
C ARG A 179 14.02 -43.74 7.56
N ASP A 180 12.94 -42.98 7.52
CA ASP A 180 11.58 -43.50 7.68
C ASP A 180 10.96 -43.95 6.34
N ASN A 181 11.68 -43.76 5.22
CA ASN A 181 11.18 -43.95 3.86
C ASN A 181 9.87 -43.18 3.59
N THR A 182 9.72 -42.02 4.22
CA THR A 182 8.58 -41.12 4.02
C THR A 182 9.04 -39.83 3.32
N ILE A 183 8.11 -38.90 3.10
CA ILE A 183 8.40 -37.61 2.45
C ILE A 183 7.68 -36.45 3.17
N SER A 184 7.08 -36.74 4.31
CA SER A 184 6.11 -35.87 4.95
C SER A 184 6.80 -34.63 5.51
N ASN A 185 7.97 -34.81 6.13
CA ASN A 185 8.71 -33.72 6.76
C ASN A 185 9.28 -32.77 5.71
N VAL A 186 9.84 -33.28 4.62
CA VAL A 186 10.37 -32.48 3.52
C VAL A 186 9.24 -31.78 2.78
N GLN A 187 8.10 -32.44 2.57
CA GLN A 187 6.95 -31.80 1.94
C GLN A 187 6.40 -30.64 2.78
N GLU A 188 6.36 -30.79 4.11
CA GLU A 188 5.97 -29.73 5.02
C GLU A 188 7.00 -28.59 5.05
N ASN A 189 8.29 -28.92 5.16
CA ASN A 189 9.38 -27.95 5.15
C ASN A 189 9.38 -27.09 3.87
N ILE A 190 9.26 -27.73 2.70
CA ILE A 190 9.14 -27.03 1.41
C ILE A 190 7.83 -26.21 1.32
N GLY A 191 6.78 -26.64 1.99
CA GLY A 191 5.56 -25.87 2.17
C GLY A 191 5.78 -24.59 3.00
N ASN A 192 6.55 -24.70 4.08
CA ASN A 192 6.90 -23.61 4.99
C ASN A 192 7.90 -22.61 4.36
N LEU A 193 8.73 -23.07 3.42
CA LEU A 193 9.57 -22.21 2.59
C LEU A 193 8.74 -21.21 1.76
N GLY A 194 7.47 -21.52 1.49
CA GLY A 194 6.54 -20.60 0.86
C GLY A 194 6.48 -20.71 -0.67
N LEU A 195 6.75 -21.89 -1.23
CA LEU A 195 6.56 -22.12 -2.66
C LEU A 195 5.08 -21.93 -3.05
N VAL A 196 4.80 -21.05 -4.02
CA VAL A 196 3.43 -20.70 -4.46
C VAL A 196 2.67 -21.92 -4.96
N ARG A 197 3.37 -22.80 -5.67
CA ARG A 197 2.85 -24.10 -6.11
C ARG A 197 3.74 -25.18 -5.51
N ARG A 198 3.18 -25.97 -4.61
CA ARG A 198 3.92 -27.07 -3.98
C ARG A 198 4.35 -28.10 -5.04
N PRO A 199 5.60 -28.59 -5.00
CA PRO A 199 6.06 -29.61 -5.92
C PRO A 199 5.22 -30.88 -5.81
N ARG A 200 5.06 -31.59 -6.94
CA ARG A 200 4.37 -32.88 -6.93
C ARG A 200 5.13 -33.88 -6.08
N GLN A 201 4.40 -34.73 -5.37
CA GLN A 201 4.95 -35.80 -4.53
C GLN A 201 5.99 -36.67 -5.25
N ARG A 202 5.74 -36.99 -6.53
CA ARG A 202 6.66 -37.76 -7.38
C ARG A 202 8.01 -37.07 -7.57
N HIS A 203 8.03 -35.74 -7.67
CA HIS A 203 9.28 -34.99 -7.83
C HIS A 203 10.07 -34.97 -6.51
N LEU A 204 9.40 -34.80 -5.37
CA LEU A 204 10.03 -34.86 -4.05
C LEU A 204 10.65 -36.23 -3.79
N SER A 205 9.90 -37.31 -4.03
CA SER A 205 10.41 -38.68 -3.88
C SER A 205 11.60 -38.97 -4.80
N LYS A 206 11.55 -38.50 -6.05
CA LYS A 206 12.67 -38.64 -6.99
C LYS A 206 13.90 -37.83 -6.54
N ALA A 207 13.70 -36.60 -6.07
CA ALA A 207 14.78 -35.76 -5.57
C ALA A 207 15.44 -36.38 -4.34
N LEU A 208 14.66 -36.88 -3.38
CA LEU A 208 15.16 -37.56 -2.17
C LEU A 208 16.00 -38.80 -2.48
N LYS A 209 15.62 -39.58 -3.48
CA LYS A 209 16.40 -40.76 -3.90
C LYS A 209 17.74 -40.40 -4.53
N LEU A 210 17.83 -39.22 -5.14
CA LEU A 210 19.01 -38.79 -5.87
C LEU A 210 19.95 -37.91 -5.04
N CYS A 211 19.46 -37.27 -3.98
CA CYS A 211 20.17 -36.17 -3.34
C CYS A 211 21.30 -36.55 -2.36
N CYS A 212 21.84 -37.76 -2.39
CA CYS A 212 23.00 -38.19 -1.57
C CYS A 212 23.02 -37.74 -0.09
N LYS A 213 21.86 -37.49 0.53
CA LYS A 213 21.69 -36.90 1.87
C LYS A 213 22.18 -35.44 2.02
N ASP A 214 22.37 -34.70 0.94
CA ASP A 214 22.71 -33.29 0.94
C ASP A 214 21.50 -32.40 0.56
N ALA A 215 21.25 -31.36 1.35
CA ALA A 215 20.17 -30.40 1.12
C ALA A 215 20.42 -29.53 -0.12
N VAL A 216 21.68 -29.20 -0.43
CA VAL A 216 22.01 -28.37 -1.61
C VAL A 216 21.71 -29.15 -2.89
N GLU A 217 22.21 -30.38 -3.01
CA GLU A 217 21.89 -31.26 -4.12
C GLU A 217 20.39 -31.50 -4.24
N PHE A 218 19.70 -31.74 -3.12
CA PHE A 218 18.25 -31.93 -3.11
C PHE A 218 17.51 -30.74 -3.76
N LEU A 219 17.83 -29.51 -3.37
CA LEU A 219 17.21 -28.31 -3.91
C LEU A 219 17.51 -28.12 -5.40
N LEU A 220 18.75 -28.41 -5.84
CA LEU A 220 19.15 -28.32 -7.24
C LEU A 220 18.43 -29.36 -8.11
N ILE A 221 18.31 -30.60 -7.63
CA ILE A 221 17.58 -31.66 -8.33
C ILE A 221 16.09 -31.32 -8.39
N LEU A 222 15.52 -30.86 -7.26
CA LEU A 222 14.12 -30.43 -7.22
C LEU A 222 13.86 -29.26 -8.17
N TYR A 223 14.77 -28.30 -8.21
CA TYR A 223 14.77 -27.23 -9.20
C TYR A 223 14.76 -27.84 -10.61
N GLN A 224 15.68 -28.71 -11.01
CA GLN A 224 15.66 -29.31 -12.35
C GLN A 224 14.36 -30.07 -12.69
N LEU A 225 13.76 -30.77 -11.70
CA LEU A 225 12.55 -31.55 -11.89
C LEU A 225 11.26 -30.72 -12.03
N ILE A 226 11.19 -29.54 -11.43
CA ILE A 226 9.99 -28.68 -11.48
C ILE A 226 9.78 -28.13 -12.89
N ASN A 227 10.84 -27.64 -13.52
CA ASN A 227 10.74 -27.11 -14.87
C ASN A 227 12.05 -27.31 -15.65
N PRO A 228 12.14 -28.29 -16.55
CA PRO A 228 13.38 -28.59 -17.28
C PRO A 228 13.69 -27.61 -18.43
N LYS A 229 12.70 -26.88 -18.96
CA LYS A 229 12.87 -25.96 -20.09
C LYS A 229 12.47 -24.55 -19.69
N ARG A 230 13.36 -23.85 -18.99
CA ARG A 230 13.11 -22.51 -18.44
C ARG A 230 13.72 -21.43 -19.32
N ASN A 231 12.93 -20.40 -19.61
CA ASN A 231 13.41 -19.15 -20.21
C ASN A 231 13.44 -17.99 -19.20
N GLU A 232 12.57 -18.04 -18.19
CA GLU A 232 12.42 -16.99 -17.17
C GLU A 232 12.34 -17.60 -15.76
N TYR A 233 12.82 -16.86 -14.76
CA TYR A 233 12.82 -17.29 -13.37
C TYR A 233 11.50 -16.98 -12.67
N SER A 234 10.72 -18.04 -12.39
CA SER A 234 9.52 -17.95 -11.56
C SER A 234 9.89 -17.62 -10.10
N VAL A 235 8.94 -17.09 -9.32
CA VAL A 235 9.13 -16.83 -7.88
C VAL A 235 9.59 -18.09 -7.13
N ASN A 236 9.05 -19.26 -7.49
CA ASN A 236 9.49 -20.53 -6.90
C ASN A 236 10.96 -20.85 -7.22
N ASP A 237 11.39 -20.57 -8.45
CA ASP A 237 12.77 -20.79 -8.88
C ASP A 237 13.71 -19.87 -8.10
N ARG A 238 13.31 -18.60 -7.90
CA ARG A 238 14.06 -17.62 -7.12
C ARG A 238 14.21 -18.05 -5.66
N LEU A 239 13.14 -18.53 -5.04
CA LEU A 239 13.18 -19.04 -3.66
C LEU A 239 14.10 -20.26 -3.52
N LEU A 240 14.03 -21.23 -4.45
CA LEU A 240 14.89 -22.42 -4.43
C LEU A 240 16.37 -22.07 -4.59
N LEU A 241 16.70 -21.22 -5.57
CA LEU A 241 18.08 -20.80 -5.81
C LEU A 241 18.63 -19.95 -4.65
N SER A 242 17.78 -19.10 -4.06
CA SER A 242 18.19 -18.29 -2.90
C SER A 242 18.41 -19.16 -1.66
N ALA A 243 17.65 -20.25 -1.49
CA ALA A 243 17.89 -21.23 -0.44
C ALA A 243 19.21 -21.98 -0.65
N VAL A 244 19.55 -22.36 -1.89
CA VAL A 244 20.85 -22.95 -2.24
C VAL A 244 22.00 -22.00 -1.90
N VAL A 245 21.86 -20.72 -2.26
CA VAL A 245 22.85 -19.69 -1.94
C VAL A 245 23.03 -19.56 -0.43
N HIS A 246 21.94 -19.51 0.34
CA HIS A 246 22.01 -19.42 1.81
C HIS A 246 22.81 -20.59 2.42
N LEU A 247 22.52 -21.83 2.01
CA LEU A 247 23.22 -23.02 2.50
C LEU A 247 24.71 -23.00 2.15
N THR A 248 25.07 -22.54 0.96
CA THR A 248 26.45 -22.56 0.45
C THR A 248 27.25 -21.29 0.77
N MET A 249 26.61 -20.22 1.24
CA MET A 249 27.23 -18.91 1.44
C MET A 249 28.40 -18.98 2.44
N MET A 250 28.22 -19.68 3.55
CA MET A 250 29.25 -19.75 4.59
C MET A 250 30.48 -20.53 4.12
N ASP A 251 30.28 -21.63 3.42
CA ASP A 251 31.37 -22.45 2.90
C ASP A 251 32.10 -21.72 1.76
N THR A 252 31.36 -21.06 0.87
CA THR A 252 31.96 -20.26 -0.20
C THR A 252 32.76 -19.08 0.33
N LEU A 253 32.27 -18.37 1.36
CA LEU A 253 33.03 -17.30 2.01
C LEU A 253 34.29 -17.82 2.71
N ARG A 254 34.23 -19.01 3.34
CA ARG A 254 35.39 -19.64 3.95
C ARG A 254 36.45 -19.99 2.89
N GLU A 255 36.04 -20.62 1.80
CA GLU A 255 36.94 -20.96 0.67
C GLU A 255 37.51 -19.70 0.01
N LEU A 256 36.71 -18.65 -0.16
CA LEU A 256 37.17 -17.37 -0.68
C LEU A 256 38.20 -16.73 0.26
N HIS A 257 38.00 -16.80 1.58
CA HIS A 257 38.97 -16.28 2.53
C HIS A 257 40.31 -17.02 2.49
N VAL A 258 40.28 -18.33 2.22
CA VAL A 258 41.50 -19.15 2.05
C VAL A 258 42.22 -18.83 0.74
N ARG A 259 41.48 -18.61 -0.35
CA ARG A 259 42.07 -18.41 -1.70
C ARG A 259 42.44 -16.97 -2.01
N ILE A 260 41.71 -15.99 -1.47
CA ILE A 260 42.04 -14.57 -1.67
C ILE A 260 43.16 -14.23 -0.70
N PRO A 261 44.37 -13.86 -1.18
CA PRO A 261 45.44 -13.47 -0.29
C PRO A 261 44.97 -12.28 0.55
N SER A 262 45.15 -12.37 1.87
CA SER A 262 44.87 -11.26 2.77
C SER A 262 45.54 -9.99 2.21
N PRO A 263 44.80 -8.87 2.07
CA PRO A 263 45.38 -7.65 1.54
C PRO A 263 46.63 -7.32 2.35
N PRO A 264 47.72 -6.85 1.70
CA PRO A 264 48.98 -6.59 2.37
C PRO A 264 48.69 -5.73 3.59
N ALA A 265 49.17 -6.18 4.75
CA ALA A 265 48.95 -5.51 6.01
C ALA A 265 49.18 -4.02 5.78
N ARG A 266 48.11 -3.21 5.95
CA ARG A 266 48.25 -1.75 5.84
C ARG A 266 49.39 -1.43 6.79
N LYS A 267 50.48 -0.86 6.26
CA LYS A 267 51.57 -0.34 7.08
C LYS A 267 50.86 0.55 8.08
N THR A 268 50.70 0.07 9.31
CA THR A 268 50.27 0.89 10.41
C THR A 268 51.29 2.00 10.36
N LYS A 269 50.85 3.20 9.96
CA LYS A 269 51.64 4.40 10.26
C LYS A 269 51.88 4.20 11.74
N LYS A 270 53.14 3.95 12.13
CA LYS A 270 53.51 3.92 13.54
C LYS A 270 52.82 5.15 14.08
N GLU A 271 51.76 4.92 14.83
CA GLU A 271 51.02 5.99 15.47
C GLU A 271 52.13 6.66 16.23
N ASN A 272 52.53 7.86 15.78
CA ASN A 272 53.66 8.55 16.37
C ASN A 272 53.38 8.46 17.84
N GLU A 273 54.17 7.67 18.57
CA GLU A 273 53.96 7.44 19.99
C GLU A 273 53.94 8.85 20.54
N VAL A 274 52.74 9.36 20.83
CA VAL A 274 52.59 10.66 21.42
C VAL A 274 53.20 10.40 22.76
N ALA A 275 54.48 10.75 22.92
CA ALA A 275 55.30 10.41 24.05
C ALA A 275 54.46 10.73 25.28
N THR A 276 53.88 9.69 25.88
CA THR A 276 53.03 9.84 27.05
C THR A 276 53.98 10.38 28.09
N ARG A 277 53.86 11.69 28.36
CA ARG A 277 54.68 12.35 29.37
C ARG A 277 54.58 11.49 30.62
N PRO A 278 55.70 11.12 31.26
CA PRO A 278 55.65 10.24 32.42
C PRO A 278 54.67 10.83 33.42
N ALA A 279 53.72 10.01 33.89
CA ALA A 279 52.75 10.43 34.89
C ALA A 279 53.53 11.02 36.08
N LYS A 280 53.24 12.28 36.43
CA LYS A 280 53.88 12.94 37.57
C LYS A 280 53.48 12.16 38.82
N LYS A 281 54.44 11.48 39.46
CA LYS A 281 54.21 10.80 40.73
C LYS A 281 54.19 11.85 41.83
N TYR A 282 53.02 12.08 42.43
CA TYR A 282 52.89 12.94 43.61
C TYR A 282 53.22 12.12 44.87
N SER A 283 53.81 12.78 45.88
CA SER A 283 54.24 12.10 47.11
C SER A 283 53.08 11.51 47.92
N SER A 284 51.86 11.98 47.71
CA SER A 284 50.66 11.44 48.33
C SER A 284 49.49 11.53 47.36
N PRO A 285 48.46 10.65 47.48
CA PRO A 285 47.28 10.65 46.62
C PRO A 285 46.49 11.97 46.65
N TYR A 286 46.64 12.78 47.71
CA TYR A 286 45.92 14.03 47.92
C TYR A 286 46.61 15.26 47.32
N LEU A 287 47.84 15.12 46.83
CA LEU A 287 48.60 16.19 46.18
C LEU A 287 48.40 16.22 44.65
N GLU A 288 47.65 15.27 44.10
CA GLU A 288 47.31 15.27 42.69
C GLU A 288 46.31 16.42 42.41
N PRO A 289 46.62 17.35 41.50
CA PRO A 289 45.72 18.43 41.17
C PRO A 289 44.44 17.86 40.55
N TYR A 290 43.29 18.36 41.01
CA TYR A 290 41.98 17.94 40.54
C TYR A 290 41.85 18.17 39.03
N SER A 291 42.03 17.11 38.25
CA SER A 291 42.13 17.13 36.78
C SER A 291 40.81 16.85 36.09
N TYR A 292 39.72 16.74 36.85
CA TYR A 292 38.39 16.53 36.30
C TYR A 292 37.94 17.78 35.52
N THR A 293 38.09 17.69 34.21
CA THR A 293 37.38 18.55 33.28
C THR A 293 36.06 17.83 32.95
N PRO A 294 34.90 18.39 33.31
CA PRO A 294 33.63 17.78 32.92
C PRO A 294 33.61 17.64 31.41
N MET A 295 33.23 16.45 30.92
CA MET A 295 33.12 16.21 29.49
C MET A 295 32.20 17.28 28.89
N VAL A 296 32.73 18.04 27.92
CA VAL A 296 31.94 19.07 27.22
C VAL A 296 30.68 18.38 26.68
N PRO A 297 29.47 18.88 26.98
CA PRO A 297 28.24 18.24 26.49
C PRO A 297 28.33 18.09 24.98
N LYS A 298 28.04 16.89 24.46
CA LYS A 298 28.19 16.56 23.02
C LYS A 298 27.40 17.52 22.10
N HIS A 299 26.48 18.31 22.65
CA HIS A 299 25.68 19.31 21.94
C HIS A 299 25.75 20.68 22.65
N THR A 300 26.90 21.35 22.59
CA THR A 300 27.01 22.82 22.73
C THR A 300 27.11 23.50 21.38
N GLY A 301 26.49 22.92 20.34
CA GLY A 301 26.09 23.72 19.20
C GLY A 301 25.04 24.70 19.70
N VAL A 302 25.26 26.01 19.52
CA VAL A 302 24.18 27.00 19.67
C VAL A 302 22.98 26.45 18.90
N TYR A 303 21.90 26.12 19.60
CA TYR A 303 20.68 25.59 19.01
C TYR A 303 20.12 26.67 18.08
N THR A 304 20.50 26.60 16.81
CA THR A 304 19.92 27.42 15.75
C THR A 304 18.76 26.60 15.21
N ASN A 305 17.55 26.88 15.66
CA ASN A 305 16.36 26.30 15.05
C ASN A 305 16.28 26.83 13.61
N PRO A 306 16.54 26.02 12.57
CA PRO A 306 16.53 26.51 11.18
C PRO A 306 15.11 26.86 10.72
N ARG A 307 14.09 26.53 11.53
CA ARG A 307 12.73 26.98 11.34
C ARG A 307 12.52 28.22 12.20
N ILE A 308 12.71 29.39 11.60
CA ILE A 308 12.07 30.61 12.09
C ILE A 308 10.57 30.28 12.09
N GLN A 309 10.02 29.97 13.26
CA GLN A 309 8.58 29.79 13.37
C GLN A 309 7.99 31.19 13.29
N HIS A 310 7.47 31.56 12.12
CA HIS A 310 6.79 32.82 11.94
C HIS A 310 5.60 32.88 12.92
N PRO A 311 5.36 34.04 13.57
CA PRO A 311 4.25 34.22 14.49
C PRO A 311 2.88 33.96 13.84
N ASP A 312 2.82 33.97 12.50
CA ASP A 312 1.61 33.78 11.69
C ASP A 312 1.24 32.30 11.46
N SER A 313 2.01 31.36 12.02
CA SER A 313 1.67 29.93 11.97
C SER A 313 0.45 29.65 12.85
N SER A 314 -0.56 28.94 12.31
CA SER A 314 -1.80 28.57 13.04
C SER A 314 -1.56 27.81 14.34
N TYR A 315 -0.36 27.26 14.54
CA TYR A 315 0.06 26.67 15.82
C TYR A 315 0.15 27.70 16.95
N PHE A 316 0.64 28.91 16.68
CA PHE A 316 0.72 29.97 17.68
C PHE A 316 -0.64 30.59 17.99
N ASP A 317 -1.52 30.73 16.99
CA ASP A 317 -2.92 31.11 17.20
C ASP A 317 -3.63 30.10 18.11
N TYR A 318 -3.38 28.81 17.90
CA TYR A 318 -3.92 27.76 18.75
C TYR A 318 -3.39 27.87 20.18
N ILE A 319 -2.08 28.06 20.38
CA ILE A 319 -1.49 28.28 21.71
C ILE A 319 -2.04 29.55 22.37
N PHE A 320 -2.15 30.66 21.65
CA PHE A 320 -2.74 31.89 22.17
C PHE A 320 -4.21 31.68 22.54
N SER A 321 -4.98 30.94 21.74
CA SER A 321 -6.37 30.60 22.04
C SER A 321 -6.50 29.72 23.29
N LEU A 322 -5.55 28.80 23.50
CA LEU A 322 -5.46 27.95 24.69
C LEU A 322 -5.09 28.75 25.93
N ILE A 323 -4.08 29.61 25.84
CA ILE A 323 -3.67 30.50 26.93
C ILE A 323 -4.81 31.44 27.31
N ARG A 324 -5.50 32.02 26.32
CA ARG A 324 -6.66 32.89 26.53
C ARG A 324 -7.85 32.14 27.13
N ARG A 325 -8.05 30.86 26.80
CA ARG A 325 -9.08 30.01 27.43
C ARG A 325 -8.73 29.55 28.83
N CYS A 326 -7.46 29.29 29.11
CA CYS A 326 -7.00 28.79 30.41
C CYS A 326 -6.78 29.89 31.45
N LEU A 327 -6.43 31.12 31.06
CA LEU A 327 -6.18 32.23 31.99
C LEU A 327 -7.41 33.09 32.31
N PHE A 328 -8.46 33.07 31.49
CA PHE A 328 -9.68 33.84 31.76
C PHE A 328 -10.56 33.37 32.94
N PRO A 329 -10.58 32.08 33.35
CA PRO A 329 -11.36 31.67 34.53
C PRO A 329 -10.70 32.04 35.86
N ILE A 330 -9.39 32.36 35.88
CA ILE A 330 -8.63 32.54 37.13
C ILE A 330 -8.68 34.00 37.61
N PHE A 331 -8.90 34.98 36.72
CA PHE A 331 -9.00 36.39 37.10
C PHE A 331 -10.38 36.85 37.60
N ASN A 332 -11.43 36.02 37.49
CA ASN A 332 -12.78 36.33 37.99
C ASN A 332 -13.13 35.66 39.33
N ARG A 333 -12.15 35.12 40.06
CA ARG A 333 -12.32 34.58 41.43
C ARG A 333 -11.24 35.04 42.41
N VAL A 334 -10.76 36.27 42.27
CA VAL A 334 -10.05 36.94 43.37
C VAL A 334 -11.07 37.79 44.14
N PRO A 335 -11.32 37.54 45.43
CA PRO A 335 -12.16 38.41 46.23
C PRO A 335 -11.54 39.82 46.25
N LYS A 336 -12.38 40.85 46.07
CA LYS A 336 -11.98 42.25 46.24
C LYS A 336 -11.43 42.41 47.66
N ILE A 337 -10.13 42.66 47.78
CA ILE A 337 -9.50 43.07 49.02
C ILE A 337 -9.93 44.52 49.27
N ASP A 338 -10.58 44.74 50.41
CA ASP A 338 -11.05 46.04 50.87
C ASP A 338 -9.88 46.76 51.56
N TRP A 339 -9.22 47.67 50.84
CA TRP A 339 -8.01 48.37 51.29
C TRP A 339 -8.27 49.46 52.35
N THR A 340 -9.52 49.65 52.79
CA THR A 340 -9.91 50.63 53.82
C THR A 340 -9.67 50.16 55.26
N LYS A 341 -9.22 48.91 55.47
CA LYS A 341 -9.00 48.32 56.81
C LYS A 341 -7.52 48.20 57.24
N ILE A 342 -6.57 48.81 56.53
CA ILE A 342 -5.12 48.65 56.81
C ILE A 342 -4.46 49.95 57.33
N ASN A 343 -5.23 50.97 57.76
CA ASN A 343 -4.68 52.16 58.44
C ASN A 343 -5.56 52.62 59.62
N GLN A 344 -5.67 51.77 60.65
CA GLN A 344 -5.99 52.17 62.03
C GLN A 344 -5.13 51.37 63.00
#